data_AF-A0A6M3KFK0-F1
#
_entry.id   AF-A0A6M3KFK0-F1
#
_cell.length_a   1.000
_cell.length_b   1.000
_cell.length_c   1.000
_cell.angle_alpha   90.00
_cell.angle_beta   90.00
_cell.angle_gamma   90.00
#
_symmetry.space_group_name_H-M   'P 1'
#
loop_
_entity.id
_entity.type
_entity.pdbx_description
1 polymer ?
#
loop_
_entity_poly.entity_id
_entity_poly.type
_entity_poly.pdbx_seq_one_letter_code
_entity_poly.pdbx_strand_id
1 'polypeptide(L)'
;MIESLVAEWLDNKKIDYDYQSEARSDLYGLKADFIVPEYDLVLRITEEEEVQQKAIIENMGYNVVDIREDDAFNLNNIMVDALAGI
;
A
#
# COMPACT_ATOMS: atom_id res chain seq x y z
N MET A 1 -8.46 5.63 12.24
CA MET A 1 -8.38 5.53 10.78
C MET A 1 -7.15 4.70 10.48
N ILE A 2 -7.30 3.61 9.75
CA ILE A 2 -6.20 2.67 9.47
C ILE A 2 -5.03 3.34 8.75
N GLU A 3 -5.29 4.36 7.92
CA GLU A 3 -4.28 5.18 7.24
C GLU A 3 -3.23 5.74 8.21
N SER A 4 -3.67 6.30 9.34
CA SER A 4 -2.76 6.87 10.34
C SER A 4 -1.88 5.81 10.98
N LEU A 5 -2.40 4.59 11.15
CA LEU A 5 -1.65 3.48 11.70
C LEU A 5 -0.61 2.95 10.71
N VAL A 6 -0.94 2.91 9.41
CA VAL A 6 0.00 2.55 8.33
C VAL A 6 1.13 3.57 8.25
N ALA A 7 0.79 4.87 8.21
CA ALA A 7 1.76 5.96 8.18
C ALA A 7 2.69 5.91 9.41
N GLU A 8 2.13 5.80 10.61
CA GLU A 8 2.90 5.72 11.86
C GLU A 8 3.81 4.48 11.87
N TRP A 9 3.36 3.35 11.34
CA TRP A 9 4.18 2.15 11.24
C TRP A 9 5.38 2.36 10.31
N LEU A 10 5.17 2.94 9.12
CA LEU A 10 6.23 3.26 8.15
C LEU A 10 7.22 4.28 8.73
N ASP A 11 6.72 5.34 9.37
CA ASP A 11 7.53 6.38 10.03
C ASP A 11 8.40 5.79 11.15
N ASN A 12 7.83 4.92 12.00
CA ASN A 12 8.55 4.24 13.07
C ASN A 12 9.68 3.34 12.54
N LYS A 13 9.48 2.76 11.35
CA LYS A 13 10.49 1.95 10.64
C LYS A 13 11.47 2.80 9.83
N LYS A 14 11.23 4.11 9.72
CA LYS A 14 12.00 5.04 8.88
C LYS A 14 12.03 4.62 7.42
N ILE A 15 10.88 4.15 6.93
CA ILE A 15 10.68 3.78 5.54
C ILE A 15 10.08 4.98 4.83
N ASP A 16 10.71 5.43 3.74
CA ASP A 16 10.19 6.52 2.93
C ASP A 16 8.99 6.05 2.09
N TYR A 17 7.94 6.87 2.02
CA TYR A 17 6.75 6.60 1.25
C TYR A 17 6.16 7.87 0.62
N ASP A 18 5.48 7.70 -0.51
CA ASP A 18 4.60 8.72 -1.09
C ASP A 18 3.16 8.42 -0.64
N TYR A 19 2.49 9.43 -0.07
CA TYR A 19 1.09 9.34 0.33
C TYR A 19 0.20 9.89 -0.80
N GLN A 20 -0.81 9.11 -1.19
CA GLN A 20 -1.76 9.34 -2.28
C GLN A 20 -1.17 9.34 -3.70
N SER A 21 -1.82 8.59 -4.59
CA SER A 21 -1.40 8.39 -5.99
C SER A 21 -1.45 9.64 -6.88
N GLU A 22 -2.18 10.70 -6.48
CA GLU A 22 -2.31 11.92 -7.30
C GLU A 22 -0.96 12.59 -7.59
N ALA A 23 0.07 12.34 -6.77
CA ALA A 23 1.41 12.85 -6.97
C ALA A 23 2.21 12.11 -8.07
N ARG A 24 1.84 10.86 -8.42
CA ARG A 24 2.59 10.01 -9.36
C ARG A 24 1.83 9.81 -10.67
N SER A 25 2.42 10.32 -11.75
CA SER A 25 1.81 10.30 -13.09
C SER A 25 1.58 8.91 -13.66
N ASP A 26 2.37 7.91 -13.24
CA ASP A 26 2.26 6.52 -13.67
C ASP A 26 1.08 5.79 -13.03
N LEU A 27 0.65 6.20 -11.84
CA LEU A 27 -0.48 5.61 -11.11
C LEU A 27 -1.75 6.47 -11.18
N TYR A 28 -1.80 7.43 -12.11
CA TYR A 28 -2.93 8.34 -12.25
C TYR A 28 -4.23 7.56 -12.55
N GLY A 29 -5.25 7.77 -11.70
CA GLY A 29 -6.54 7.09 -11.79
C GLY A 29 -6.56 5.67 -11.21
N LEU A 30 -5.46 5.21 -10.61
CA LEU A 30 -5.40 3.97 -9.84
C LEU A 30 -5.39 4.30 -8.34
N LYS A 31 -6.06 3.46 -7.56
CA LYS A 31 -6.05 3.59 -6.09
C LYS A 31 -4.68 3.14 -5.55
N ALA A 32 -3.94 4.08 -4.99
CA ALA A 32 -2.66 3.84 -4.31
C ALA A 32 -2.57 4.80 -3.12
N ASP A 33 -2.84 4.31 -1.91
CA ASP A 33 -2.92 5.16 -0.73
C ASP A 33 -1.51 5.44 -0.17
N PHE A 34 -0.66 4.40 -0.15
CA PHE A 34 0.77 4.54 0.13
C PHE A 34 1.59 3.84 -0.95
N ILE A 35 2.65 4.49 -1.38
CA ILE A 35 3.63 3.92 -2.30
C ILE A 35 4.95 3.91 -1.57
N VAL A 36 5.62 2.76 -1.54
CA VAL A 36 6.89 2.56 -0.87
C VAL A 36 7.95 2.23 -1.93
N PRO A 37 8.62 3.25 -2.50
CA PRO A 37 9.44 3.08 -3.71
C PRO A 37 10.62 2.15 -3.53
N GLU A 38 11.20 2.08 -2.33
CA GLU A 38 12.33 1.19 -2.02
C GLU A 38 12.00 -0.30 -2.21
N TYR A 39 10.72 -0.66 -2.07
CA TYR A 39 10.23 -2.04 -2.11
C TYR A 39 9.37 -2.34 -3.33
N ASP A 40 9.26 -1.39 -4.27
CA ASP A 40 8.28 -1.43 -5.36
C ASP A 40 6.88 -1.81 -4.83
N LEU A 41 6.48 -1.29 -3.67
CA LEU A 41 5.26 -1.71 -2.97
C LEU A 41 4.18 -0.61 -3.00
N VAL A 42 2.93 -1.02 -3.21
CA VAL A 42 1.74 -0.18 -3.12
C VAL A 42 0.81 -0.77 -2.07
N LEU A 43 0.42 0.06 -1.09
CA LEU A 43 -0.59 -0.26 -0.09
C LEU A 43 -1.88 0.46 -0.46
N ARG A 44 -2.98 -0.29 -0.53
CA ARG A 44 -4.32 0.24 -0.80
C ARG A 44 -5.20 0.00 0.40
N ILE A 45 -5.85 1.04 0.89
CA ILE A 45 -6.80 0.95 1.99
C ILE A 45 -8.20 0.87 1.39
N THR A 46 -8.73 -0.35 1.33
CA THR A 46 -9.96 -0.61 0.58
C THR A 46 -10.75 -1.77 1.16
N GLU A 47 -12.06 -1.61 1.22
CA GLU A 47 -13.00 -2.69 1.56
C GLU A 47 -13.41 -3.51 0.32
N GLU A 48 -13.21 -2.95 -0.87
CA GLU A 48 -13.60 -3.57 -2.14
C GLU A 48 -12.40 -4.25 -2.81
N GLU A 49 -12.62 -5.49 -3.26
CA GLU A 49 -11.62 -6.25 -3.99
C GLU A 49 -11.59 -5.81 -5.47
N GLU A 50 -10.82 -4.76 -5.76
CA GLU A 50 -10.66 -4.23 -7.11
C GLU A 50 -9.58 -4.99 -7.89
N VAL A 51 -9.91 -6.22 -8.28
CA VAL A 51 -9.00 -7.16 -8.96
C VAL A 51 -8.37 -6.57 -10.23
N GLN A 52 -9.15 -5.81 -11.01
CA GLN A 52 -8.66 -5.19 -12.25
C GLN A 52 -7.61 -4.11 -11.98
N GLN A 53 -7.87 -3.22 -11.03
CA GLN A 53 -6.90 -2.18 -10.67
C GLN A 53 -5.63 -2.79 -10.09
N LYS A 54 -5.78 -3.81 -9.23
CA LYS A 54 -4.66 -4.54 -8.64
C LYS A 54 -3.74 -5.10 -9.72
N ALA A 55 -4.31 -5.83 -10.67
CA ALA A 55 -3.57 -6.44 -11.76
C ALA A 55 -2.87 -5.42 -12.66
N ILE A 56 -3.44 -4.21 -12.85
CA ILE A 56 -2.77 -3.15 -13.62
C ILE A 56 -1.51 -2.70 -12.90
N ILE A 57 -1.60 -2.41 -11.60
CA ILE A 57 -0.46 -1.96 -10.78
C ILE A 57 0.60 -3.06 -10.68
N GLU A 58 0.20 -4.33 -10.52
CA GLU A 58 1.11 -5.48 -10.52
C GLU A 58 1.84 -5.65 -11.87
N ASN A 59 1.15 -5.46 -13.00
CA ASN A 59 1.77 -5.51 -14.33
C ASN A 59 2.77 -4.37 -14.57
N MET A 60 2.69 -3.28 -13.79
CA MET A 60 3.68 -2.20 -13.82
C MET A 60 4.95 -2.53 -13.02
N GLY A 61 4.97 -3.66 -12.30
CA GLY A 61 6.11 -4.14 -11.53
C GLY A 61 6.00 -3.92 -10.03
N TYR A 62 4.90 -3.33 -9.54
CA TYR A 62 4.71 -3.12 -8.11
C TYR A 62 4.10 -4.36 -7.44
N ASN A 63 4.48 -4.62 -6.18
CA ASN A 63 3.70 -5.49 -5.30
C ASN A 63 2.52 -4.70 -4.72
N VAL A 64 1.33 -5.31 -4.63
CA VAL A 64 0.12 -4.61 -4.18
C VAL A 64 -0.53 -5.34 -3.01
N VAL A 65 -0.65 -4.64 -1.89
CA VAL A 65 -1.29 -5.14 -0.67
C VAL A 65 -2.52 -4.31 -0.34
N ASP A 66 -3.64 -5.01 -0.18
CA ASP A 66 -4.90 -4.41 0.24
C ASP A 66 -5.01 -4.54 1.76
N ILE A 67 -5.22 -3.41 2.43
CA ILE A 67 -5.39 -3.28 3.88
C ILE A 67 -6.83 -2.83 4.13
N ARG A 68 -7.55 -3.54 5.00
CA ARG A 68 -8.92 -3.20 5.39
C ARG A 68 -8.96 -2.45 6.70
N GLU A 69 -10.04 -1.75 7.00
CA GLU A 69 -10.19 -1.09 8.30
C GLU A 69 -10.17 -2.10 9.46
N ASP A 70 -10.69 -3.31 9.22
CA ASP A 70 -10.71 -4.40 10.20
C ASP A 70 -9.32 -5.02 10.47
N ASP A 71 -8.33 -4.74 9.63
CA ASP A 71 -6.97 -5.28 9.76
C ASP A 71 -6.12 -4.55 10.80
N ALA A 72 -6.65 -3.51 11.47
CA ALA A 72 -5.92 -2.72 12.46
C ALA A 72 -5.18 -3.56 13.51
N PHE A 73 -5.77 -4.67 13.96
CA PHE A 73 -5.17 -5.57 14.96
C PHE A 73 -4.05 -6.45 14.41
N ASN A 74 -4.05 -6.73 13.10
CA ASN A 74 -3.07 -7.57 12.41
C ASN A 74 -2.11 -6.77 11.53
N LEU A 75 -2.23 -5.45 11.51
CA LEU A 75 -1.50 -4.54 10.62
C LEU A 75 0.00 -4.83 10.61
N ASN A 76 0.62 -5.04 11.77
CA ASN A 76 2.05 -5.30 11.84
C ASN A 76 2.47 -6.55 11.04
N ASN A 77 1.68 -7.62 11.05
CA ASN A 77 2.02 -8.83 10.30
C ASN A 77 1.86 -8.60 8.80
N ILE A 78 0.75 -7.96 8.40
CA ILE A 78 0.48 -7.59 7.01
C ILE A 78 1.61 -6.73 6.44
N MET A 79 2.04 -5.71 7.18
CA MET A 79 3.13 -4.81 6.76
C MET A 79 4.47 -5.54 6.66
N VAL A 80 4.77 -6.47 7.58
CA VAL A 80 5.99 -7.28 7.50
C VAL A 80 5.97 -8.20 6.28
N ASP A 81 4.85 -8.87 6.02
CA ASP A 81 4.68 -9.77 4.86
C ASP A 81 4.74 -8.97 3.54
N ALA A 82 4.11 -7.79 3.51
CA ALA A 82 4.13 -6.87 2.38
C ALA A 82 5.55 -6.46 1.96
N LEU A 83 6.38 -6.08 2.94
CA LEU A 83 7.79 -5.73 2.69
C LEU A 83 8.66 -6.93 2.34
N ALA A 84 8.28 -8.13 2.78
CA ALA A 84 8.99 -9.36 2.42
C ALA A 84 8.66 -9.84 0.99
N GLY A 85 7.59 -9.31 0.38
CA GLY A 85 7.13 -9.71 -0.94
C GLY A 85 6.42 -11.07 -0.96
N ILE A 86 5.76 -11.44 0.15
CA ILE A 86 5.13 -12.75 0.37
C ILE A 86 3.61 -12.62 0.39
#